data_AF-A0A382DE73-F1
#
_entry.id   AF-A0A382DE73-F1
#
_cell.length_a   1.000
_cell.length_b   1.000
_cell.length_c   1.000
_cell.angle_alpha   90.00
_cell.angle_beta   90.00
_cell.angle_gamma   90.00
#
_symmetry.space_group_name_H-M   'P 1'
#
loop_
_entity.id
_entity.type
_entity.pdbx_description
1 polymer ?
#
loop_
_entity_poly.entity_id
_entity_poly.type
_entity_poly.pdbx_seq_one_letter_code
_entity_poly.pdbx_strand_id
1 'polypeptide(L)'
;MKNNILFITFIVFTSIIICQDNNRSEKKLKLSDCNETNWQEYYNSNKKLVGCDLEGANLEGANLVGANLYSARLKGANLTKANLSGADLSSTNLINTVFKGAMMTSAKLHDALLMKTDFSGAILTGADLSKNRGVWKETVEADFSGAYLEEANLSDGNFSNSNFNEANLYKANLQRTVLDNANFEKAIITNAYLGDSQLKKANFSGANLSMSNLERANLENANLMSTNLVVRLTGANLQGANMWYAKLKGEKYSANLSEANMQLVKLIEADARGADFKGADLSYASLIHSNFEGGRLSGANLNGADLEKANFKNAFIGGHRGVFDGTPASLPICCTLSQSEYVQDGYTKVGNVFKEDYSSPECQPPNKSNQTDTKKNTQEAEKNLIVAEKYLTANRARENDKIQITNSGLQYRVFKEGIGAKPISTDEVKIIASGRLIDGTIIDMKDGNKPLVFPLNRMIKGWIEGIQLMNKGAKYEFFIHPNLGFGNRKRLNIPPNSLLIYIIELIDINPNKTEVSESKP
;
A
#
# COMPACT_ATOMS: atom_id res chain seq x y z
N MET A 1 0.62 7.25 51.50
CA MET A 1 0.69 7.45 50.04
C MET A 1 -0.25 8.61 49.72
N LYS A 2 0.31 9.68 49.17
CA LYS A 2 -0.24 11.04 49.23
C LYS A 2 -1.42 11.26 48.28
N ASN A 3 -2.47 11.88 48.84
CA ASN A 3 -3.54 12.60 48.17
C ASN A 3 -3.00 13.58 47.12
N ASN A 4 -3.51 13.49 45.90
CA ASN A 4 -3.52 14.57 44.91
C ASN A 4 -4.90 14.53 44.21
N ILE A 5 -5.94 14.94 44.94
CA ILE A 5 -7.27 15.25 44.39
C ILE A 5 -7.30 16.78 44.33
N LEU A 6 -7.06 17.34 43.14
CA LEU A 6 -6.88 18.78 42.95
C LEU A 6 -8.22 19.44 42.58
N PHE A 7 -8.82 20.07 43.59
CA PHE A 7 -9.62 21.31 43.59
C PHE A 7 -10.63 21.57 42.45
N ILE A 8 -11.91 21.39 42.77
CA ILE A 8 -13.06 21.96 42.07
C ILE A 8 -13.18 23.45 42.43
N THR A 9 -13.05 24.34 41.44
CA THR A 9 -13.43 25.76 41.61
C THR A 9 -14.82 25.94 41.01
N PHE A 10 -15.84 25.96 41.87
CA PHE A 10 -17.22 26.21 41.47
C PHE A 10 -17.38 27.69 41.06
N ILE A 11 -17.64 27.95 39.78
CA ILE A 11 -18.30 29.19 39.36
C ILE A 11 -19.76 28.84 39.04
N VAL A 12 -20.63 29.55 39.75
CA VAL A 12 -22.07 29.35 39.88
C VAL A 12 -22.78 29.62 38.54
N PHE A 13 -23.58 28.67 38.07
CA PHE A 13 -24.77 28.94 37.27
C PHE A 13 -25.95 28.12 37.80
N THR A 14 -27.11 28.78 37.80
CA THR A 14 -28.36 28.50 38.54
C THR A 14 -29.20 27.33 38.01
N SER A 15 -28.60 26.25 37.52
CA SER A 15 -29.36 25.15 36.91
C SER A 15 -29.99 24.24 37.98
N ILE A 16 -31.26 23.88 37.80
CA ILE A 16 -31.91 22.80 38.56
C ILE A 16 -31.71 21.52 37.75
N ILE A 17 -31.00 20.54 38.29
CA ILE A 17 -30.95 19.18 37.74
C ILE A 17 -32.30 18.53 37.99
N ILE A 18 -32.99 18.14 36.93
CA ILE A 18 -34.24 17.39 37.01
C ILE A 18 -33.94 15.96 36.56
N CYS A 19 -34.04 15.01 37.48
CA CYS A 19 -33.93 13.59 37.16
C CYS A 19 -35.29 12.91 37.22
N GLN A 20 -35.59 12.07 36.23
CA GLN A 20 -36.75 11.19 36.23
C GLN A 20 -36.35 9.84 36.84
N ASP A 21 -36.97 9.46 37.95
CA ASP A 21 -36.87 8.09 38.45
C ASP A 21 -37.81 7.18 37.65
N ASN A 22 -37.62 5.86 37.74
CA ASN A 22 -38.41 4.81 37.10
C ASN A 22 -39.94 4.93 37.35
N ASN A 23 -40.34 5.69 38.37
CA ASN A 23 -41.74 5.98 38.71
C ASN A 23 -42.27 7.33 38.17
N ARG A 24 -41.55 8.01 37.26
CA ARG A 24 -41.89 9.34 36.67
C ARG A 24 -42.07 10.49 37.68
N SER A 25 -41.61 10.34 38.92
CA SER A 25 -41.56 11.45 39.87
C SER A 25 -40.35 12.35 39.55
N GLU A 26 -40.60 13.63 39.24
CA GLU A 26 -39.52 14.62 39.06
C GLU A 26 -38.83 14.89 40.40
N LYS A 27 -37.54 14.54 40.51
CA LYS A 27 -36.70 15.00 41.61
C LYS A 27 -35.91 16.22 41.13
N LYS A 28 -36.26 17.41 41.66
CA LYS A 28 -35.56 18.68 41.37
C LYS A 28 -34.41 18.85 42.36
N LEU A 29 -33.18 18.67 41.89
CA LEU A 29 -31.95 18.97 42.62
C LEU A 29 -31.47 20.34 42.16
N LYS A 30 -31.29 21.32 43.05
CA LYS A 30 -30.61 22.56 42.67
C LYS A 30 -29.10 22.30 42.60
N LEU A 31 -28.43 22.73 41.53
CA LEU A 31 -26.97 22.61 41.41
C LEU A 31 -26.24 23.36 42.55
N SER A 32 -26.88 24.38 43.15
CA SER A 32 -26.41 25.09 44.35
C SER A 32 -26.26 24.19 45.59
N ASP A 33 -26.93 23.04 45.61
CA ASP A 33 -26.98 22.13 46.75
C ASP A 33 -26.06 20.91 46.53
N CYS A 34 -25.44 20.80 45.35
CA CYS A 34 -24.52 19.74 44.96
C CYS A 34 -23.07 20.16 45.24
N ASN A 35 -22.58 19.87 46.44
CA ASN A 35 -21.13 19.86 46.70
C ASN A 35 -20.53 18.49 46.33
N GLU A 36 -19.20 18.40 46.29
CA GLU A 36 -18.43 17.20 45.91
C GLU A 36 -18.87 15.95 46.68
N THR A 37 -19.25 16.12 47.96
CA THR A 37 -19.75 15.08 48.86
C THR A 37 -21.16 14.60 48.48
N ASN A 38 -22.09 15.53 48.22
CA ASN A 38 -23.48 15.21 47.89
C ASN A 38 -23.62 14.59 46.49
N TRP A 39 -22.77 14.98 45.54
CA TRP A 39 -22.77 14.40 44.18
C TRP A 39 -22.17 12.98 44.21
N GLN A 40 -21.05 12.76 44.90
CA GLN A 40 -20.52 11.42 45.09
C GLN A 40 -21.53 10.50 45.81
N GLU A 41 -22.21 10.97 46.86
CA GLU A 41 -23.24 10.18 47.55
C GLU A 41 -24.44 9.85 46.65
N TYR A 42 -24.98 10.80 45.89
CA TYR A 42 -26.09 10.55 44.97
C TYR A 42 -25.68 9.64 43.80
N TYR A 43 -24.48 9.83 43.25
CA TYR A 43 -23.91 8.99 42.18
C TYR A 43 -23.69 7.54 42.66
N ASN A 44 -23.06 7.37 43.82
CA ASN A 44 -22.79 6.06 44.42
C ASN A 44 -24.09 5.32 44.79
N SER A 45 -25.16 6.05 45.09
CA SER A 45 -26.45 5.47 45.44
C SER A 45 -27.29 5.05 44.22
N ASN A 46 -27.14 5.71 43.06
CA ASN A 46 -28.08 5.52 41.96
C ASN A 46 -27.47 5.11 40.61
N LYS A 47 -26.23 5.50 40.27
CA LYS A 47 -25.55 5.29 38.95
C LYS A 47 -26.42 5.53 37.69
N LYS A 48 -27.59 6.14 37.85
CA LYS A 48 -28.63 6.32 36.84
C LYS A 48 -28.93 7.81 36.75
N LEU A 49 -28.49 8.38 35.65
CA LEU A 49 -28.75 9.74 35.20
C LEU A 49 -29.61 9.73 33.93
N VAL A 50 -30.37 8.65 33.77
CA VAL A 50 -31.23 8.42 32.62
C VAL A 50 -32.23 9.56 32.47
N GLY A 51 -32.22 10.21 31.30
CA GLY A 51 -33.14 11.32 31.00
C GLY A 51 -32.95 12.58 31.83
N CYS A 52 -31.92 12.69 32.68
CA CYS A 52 -31.74 13.87 33.52
C CYS A 52 -31.46 15.13 32.67
N ASP A 53 -31.97 16.27 33.15
CA ASP A 53 -31.64 17.58 32.62
C ASP A 53 -30.31 18.08 33.22
N LEU A 54 -29.29 18.10 32.38
CA LEU A 54 -27.94 18.57 32.67
C LEU A 54 -27.53 19.66 31.67
N GLU A 55 -28.51 20.36 31.06
CA GLU A 55 -28.23 21.44 30.11
C GLU A 55 -27.41 22.55 30.77
N GLY A 56 -26.27 22.88 30.16
CA GLY A 56 -25.32 23.88 30.66
C GLY A 56 -24.59 23.51 31.96
N ALA A 57 -24.72 22.28 32.45
CA ALA A 57 -24.10 21.88 33.71
C ALA A 57 -22.56 21.94 33.64
N ASN A 58 -21.91 22.40 34.71
CA ASN A 58 -20.46 22.29 34.86
C ASN A 58 -20.11 20.98 35.59
N LEU A 59 -19.52 20.05 34.84
CA LEU A 59 -19.09 18.71 35.26
C LEU A 59 -17.59 18.52 34.98
N GLU A 60 -16.82 19.61 34.99
CA GLU A 60 -15.37 19.56 34.79
C GLU A 60 -14.71 18.64 35.83
N GLY A 61 -13.88 17.70 35.35
CA GLY A 61 -13.18 16.73 36.19
C GLY A 61 -14.07 15.68 36.87
N ALA A 62 -15.38 15.66 36.59
CA ALA A 62 -16.32 14.76 37.25
C ALA A 62 -15.97 13.28 37.00
N ASN A 63 -16.13 12.44 38.03
CA ASN A 63 -16.02 10.99 37.89
C ASN A 63 -17.38 10.38 37.58
N LEU A 64 -17.58 9.94 36.34
CA LEU A 64 -18.79 9.34 35.78
C LEU A 64 -18.50 7.95 35.19
N VAL A 65 -17.51 7.23 35.74
CA VAL A 65 -17.12 5.90 35.25
C VAL A 65 -18.28 4.91 35.34
N GLY A 66 -18.71 4.39 34.20
CA GLY A 66 -19.85 3.48 34.09
C GLY A 66 -21.21 4.14 34.38
N ALA A 67 -21.29 5.47 34.38
CA ALA A 67 -22.55 6.19 34.59
C ALA A 67 -23.54 5.86 33.48
N ASN A 68 -24.81 5.62 33.83
CA ASN A 68 -25.87 5.52 32.84
C ASN A 68 -26.50 6.90 32.61
N LEU A 69 -26.11 7.56 31.52
CA LEU A 69 -26.61 8.85 31.05
C LEU A 69 -27.60 8.68 29.87
N TYR A 70 -28.14 7.48 29.65
CA TYR A 70 -29.03 7.20 28.52
C TYR A 70 -30.13 8.26 28.37
N SER A 71 -30.27 8.85 27.19
CA SER A 71 -31.23 9.92 26.88
C SER A 71 -31.16 11.19 27.74
N ALA A 72 -30.09 11.40 28.52
CA ALA A 72 -29.87 12.64 29.25
C ALA A 72 -29.74 13.86 28.31
N ARG A 73 -30.15 15.04 28.81
CA ARG A 73 -30.00 16.32 28.11
C ARG A 73 -28.75 17.02 28.62
N LEU A 74 -27.68 17.00 27.84
CA LEU A 74 -26.35 17.50 28.20
C LEU A 74 -25.92 18.70 27.34
N LYS A 75 -26.87 19.29 26.60
CA LYS A 75 -26.62 20.40 25.69
C LYS A 75 -25.85 21.52 26.41
N GLY A 76 -24.71 21.94 25.86
CA GLY A 76 -23.89 23.01 26.43
C GLY A 76 -23.17 22.67 27.75
N ALA A 77 -23.24 21.44 28.25
CA ALA A 77 -22.55 21.05 29.48
C ALA A 77 -21.02 21.05 29.30
N ASN A 78 -20.29 21.38 30.36
CA ASN A 78 -18.84 21.31 30.41
C ASN A 78 -18.39 20.01 31.11
N LEU A 79 -17.84 19.07 30.36
CA LEU A 79 -17.28 17.78 30.81
C LEU A 79 -15.77 17.73 30.59
N THR A 80 -15.11 18.89 30.54
CA THR A 80 -13.65 18.99 30.40
C THR A 80 -12.95 18.11 31.45
N LYS A 81 -12.03 17.24 31.01
CA LYS A 81 -11.28 16.30 31.86
C LYS A 81 -12.11 15.34 32.73
N ALA A 82 -13.42 15.23 32.48
CA ALA A 82 -14.26 14.26 33.20
C ALA A 82 -13.87 12.82 32.83
N ASN A 83 -14.11 11.88 33.73
CA ASN A 83 -13.93 10.45 33.48
C ASN A 83 -15.28 9.78 33.22
N LEU A 84 -15.57 9.50 31.95
CA LEU A 84 -16.76 8.79 31.47
C LEU A 84 -16.42 7.38 30.95
N SER A 85 -15.32 6.78 31.41
CA SER A 85 -14.92 5.46 30.93
C SER A 85 -16.05 4.43 31.17
N GLY A 86 -16.47 3.74 30.11
CA GLY A 86 -17.58 2.79 30.12
C GLY A 86 -18.97 3.39 30.38
N ALA A 87 -19.12 4.72 30.42
CA ALA A 87 -20.42 5.36 30.60
C ALA A 87 -21.34 5.14 29.38
N ASP A 88 -22.64 5.11 29.63
CA ASP A 88 -23.67 5.00 28.60
C ASP A 88 -24.27 6.38 28.33
N LEU A 89 -23.81 7.04 27.26
CA LEU A 89 -24.35 8.29 26.74
C LEU A 89 -25.21 8.06 25.48
N SER A 90 -25.74 6.85 25.30
CA SER A 90 -26.49 6.54 24.09
C SER A 90 -27.78 7.37 24.01
N SER A 91 -28.12 7.81 22.80
CA SER A 91 -29.29 8.67 22.53
C SER A 91 -29.32 9.99 23.33
N THR A 92 -28.18 10.47 23.84
CA THR A 92 -28.10 11.75 24.57
C THR A 92 -28.09 12.95 23.64
N ASN A 93 -28.55 14.10 24.15
CA ASN A 93 -28.37 15.39 23.50
C ASN A 93 -27.07 16.03 23.99
N LEU A 94 -26.00 15.93 23.19
CA LEU A 94 -24.66 16.46 23.49
C LEU A 94 -24.33 17.73 22.69
N ILE A 95 -25.36 18.42 22.20
CA ILE A 95 -25.18 19.60 21.34
C ILE A 95 -24.41 20.68 22.10
N ASN A 96 -23.33 21.22 21.53
CA ASN A 96 -22.44 22.19 22.19
C ASN A 96 -21.79 21.72 23.51
N THR A 97 -21.79 20.42 23.83
CA THR A 97 -21.12 19.89 25.01
C THR A 97 -19.59 19.92 24.84
N VAL A 98 -18.84 20.14 25.92
CA VAL A 98 -17.37 20.20 25.89
C VAL A 98 -16.77 19.00 26.61
N PHE A 99 -16.09 18.11 25.88
CA PHE A 99 -15.37 16.93 26.38
C PHE A 99 -13.85 17.08 26.31
N LYS A 100 -13.33 18.31 26.33
CA LYS A 100 -11.89 18.56 26.16
C LYS A 100 -11.07 17.78 27.19
N GLY A 101 -10.19 16.90 26.72
CA GLY A 101 -9.35 16.05 27.59
C GLY A 101 -10.11 15.03 28.44
N ALA A 102 -11.39 14.76 28.14
CA ALA A 102 -12.19 13.77 28.88
C ALA A 102 -11.71 12.33 28.60
N MET A 103 -11.79 11.47 29.61
CA MET A 103 -11.54 10.04 29.44
C MET A 103 -12.87 9.34 29.12
N MET A 104 -12.99 8.76 27.94
CA MET A 104 -14.22 8.16 27.41
C MET A 104 -13.97 6.76 26.85
N THR A 105 -12.95 6.06 27.35
CA THR A 105 -12.60 4.70 26.93
C THR A 105 -13.79 3.77 27.07
N SER A 106 -14.13 3.06 26.00
CA SER A 106 -15.30 2.17 25.92
C SER A 106 -16.65 2.81 26.26
N ALA A 107 -16.76 4.15 26.22
CA ALA A 107 -18.03 4.82 26.41
C ALA A 107 -18.98 4.53 25.24
N LYS A 108 -20.28 4.50 25.51
CA LYS A 108 -21.32 4.30 24.50
C LYS A 108 -21.94 5.65 24.14
N LEU A 109 -21.89 6.01 22.87
CA LEU A 109 -22.44 7.23 22.29
C LEU A 109 -23.30 6.92 21.06
N HIS A 110 -23.77 5.68 20.91
CA HIS A 110 -24.59 5.30 19.76
C HIS A 110 -25.85 6.19 19.69
N ASP A 111 -26.19 6.64 18.48
CA ASP A 111 -27.32 7.54 18.22
C ASP A 111 -27.30 8.89 18.98
N ALA A 112 -26.18 9.29 19.60
CA ALA A 112 -26.09 10.57 20.29
C ALA A 112 -26.10 11.76 19.31
N LEU A 113 -26.63 12.91 19.77
CA LEU A 113 -26.62 14.17 19.02
C LEU A 113 -25.33 14.96 19.33
N LEU A 114 -24.36 14.90 18.42
CA LEU A 114 -23.00 15.44 18.62
C LEU A 114 -22.78 16.79 17.91
N MET A 115 -23.86 17.51 17.59
CA MET A 115 -23.73 18.77 16.86
C MET A 115 -22.95 19.79 17.68
N LYS A 116 -21.85 20.29 17.12
CA LYS A 116 -20.94 21.25 17.72
C LYS A 116 -20.30 20.81 19.04
N THR A 117 -20.25 19.52 19.31
CA THR A 117 -19.55 18.96 20.47
C THR A 117 -18.04 19.11 20.28
N ASP A 118 -17.31 19.42 21.36
CA ASP A 118 -15.85 19.55 21.37
C ASP A 118 -15.22 18.33 22.04
N PHE A 119 -14.50 17.50 21.29
CA PHE A 119 -13.78 16.34 21.82
C PHE A 119 -12.26 16.53 21.81
N SER A 120 -11.77 17.77 21.76
CA SER A 120 -10.34 18.03 21.62
C SER A 120 -9.52 17.36 22.73
N GLY A 121 -8.56 16.52 22.36
CA GLY A 121 -7.74 15.74 23.30
C GLY A 121 -8.50 14.68 24.12
N ALA A 122 -9.76 14.36 23.80
CA ALA A 122 -10.52 13.31 24.49
C ALA A 122 -9.99 11.92 24.13
N ILE A 123 -10.05 10.98 25.08
CA ILE A 123 -9.65 9.59 24.90
C ILE A 123 -10.90 8.74 24.67
N LEU A 124 -11.19 8.42 23.42
CA LEU A 124 -12.35 7.66 22.93
C LEU A 124 -11.95 6.24 22.49
N THR A 125 -10.84 5.71 23.01
CA THR A 125 -10.35 4.37 22.67
C THR A 125 -11.44 3.32 22.87
N GLY A 126 -11.78 2.59 21.81
CA GLY A 126 -12.82 1.55 21.83
C GLY A 126 -14.24 2.06 22.13
N ALA A 127 -14.50 3.36 22.08
CA ALA A 127 -15.83 3.92 22.27
C ALA A 127 -16.75 3.56 21.09
N ASP A 128 -18.05 3.46 21.37
CA ASP A 128 -19.08 3.24 20.34
C ASP A 128 -19.74 4.56 19.98
N LEU A 129 -19.39 5.11 18.82
CA LEU A 129 -19.98 6.31 18.25
C LEU A 129 -20.82 5.98 17.01
N SER A 130 -21.23 4.73 16.84
CA SER A 130 -21.97 4.30 15.65
C SER A 130 -23.29 5.08 15.51
N LYS A 131 -23.64 5.41 14.27
CA LYS A 131 -24.90 6.12 13.92
C LYS A 131 -25.14 7.45 14.63
N ASN A 132 -24.10 8.06 15.19
CA ASN A 132 -24.24 9.38 15.79
C ASN A 132 -24.73 10.41 14.75
N ARG A 133 -25.39 11.46 15.24
CA ARG A 133 -25.94 12.51 14.39
C ARG A 133 -25.32 13.85 14.76
N GLY A 134 -24.66 14.49 13.80
CA GLY A 134 -24.35 15.90 13.91
C GLY A 134 -23.21 16.34 13.02
N VAL A 135 -23.01 17.65 12.99
CA VAL A 135 -21.81 18.29 12.45
C VAL A 135 -20.90 18.61 13.63
N TRP A 136 -19.66 18.17 13.55
CA TRP A 136 -18.69 18.30 14.63
C TRP A 136 -18.05 19.68 14.60
N LYS A 137 -17.56 20.18 15.74
CA LYS A 137 -16.88 21.49 15.80
C LYS A 137 -15.37 21.31 15.78
N GLU A 138 -14.78 21.07 16.94
CA GLU A 138 -13.35 20.83 17.12
C GLU A 138 -13.15 19.49 17.81
N THR A 139 -12.31 18.65 17.23
CA THR A 139 -11.97 17.32 17.73
C THR A 139 -10.49 17.03 17.50
N VAL A 140 -9.68 18.08 17.55
CA VAL A 140 -8.24 18.05 17.30
C VAL A 140 -7.55 17.21 18.39
N GLU A 141 -6.59 16.38 17.99
CA GLU A 141 -5.81 15.52 18.89
C GLU A 141 -6.64 14.51 19.71
N ALA A 142 -7.86 14.19 19.28
CA ALA A 142 -8.68 13.17 19.93
C ALA A 142 -8.17 11.75 19.60
N ASP A 143 -8.29 10.82 20.53
CA ASP A 143 -7.90 9.42 20.34
C ASP A 143 -9.13 8.52 20.15
N PHE A 144 -9.41 8.15 18.91
CA PHE A 144 -10.43 7.19 18.48
C PHE A 144 -9.86 5.79 18.19
N SER A 145 -8.69 5.43 18.74
CA SER A 145 -8.09 4.11 18.46
C SER A 145 -9.05 2.96 18.77
N GLY A 146 -9.27 2.08 17.79
CA GLY A 146 -10.20 0.95 17.90
C GLY A 146 -11.67 1.33 18.12
N ALA A 147 -12.05 2.59 17.94
CA ALA A 147 -13.44 3.04 18.12
C ALA A 147 -14.36 2.49 17.02
N TYR A 148 -15.63 2.31 17.37
CA TYR A 148 -16.71 1.91 16.47
C TYR A 148 -17.42 3.16 15.95
N LEU A 149 -17.25 3.45 14.66
CA LEU A 149 -17.75 4.65 13.96
C LEU A 149 -18.62 4.25 12.76
N GLU A 150 -19.21 3.07 12.77
CA GLU A 150 -20.04 2.56 11.68
C GLU A 150 -21.24 3.48 11.44
N GLU A 151 -21.40 3.92 10.20
CA GLU A 151 -22.48 4.84 9.78
C GLU A 151 -22.50 6.16 10.59
N ALA A 152 -21.41 6.50 11.28
CA ALA A 152 -21.26 7.76 12.01
C ALA A 152 -21.27 8.95 11.05
N ASN A 153 -21.93 10.04 11.44
CA ASN A 153 -21.81 11.30 10.71
C ASN A 153 -20.73 12.18 11.32
N LEU A 154 -19.57 12.26 10.68
CA LEU A 154 -18.41 13.06 11.07
C LEU A 154 -18.23 14.32 10.20
N SER A 155 -19.17 14.63 9.29
CA SER A 155 -18.96 15.64 8.27
C SER A 155 -18.66 17.03 8.84
N ASP A 156 -17.87 17.81 8.09
CA ASP A 156 -17.50 19.19 8.39
C ASP A 156 -16.70 19.39 9.69
N GLY A 157 -16.33 18.32 10.39
CA GLY A 157 -15.55 18.38 11.63
C GLY A 157 -14.05 18.56 11.42
N ASN A 158 -13.39 19.15 12.41
CA ASN A 158 -11.93 19.24 12.48
C ASN A 158 -11.34 18.17 13.40
N PHE A 159 -10.72 17.17 12.81
CA PHE A 159 -10.06 16.00 13.42
C PHE A 159 -8.55 16.00 13.16
N SER A 160 -7.95 17.19 13.01
CA SER A 160 -6.51 17.32 12.77
C SER A 160 -5.71 16.66 13.89
N ASN A 161 -4.64 15.94 13.55
CA ASN A 161 -3.76 15.20 14.47
C ASN A 161 -4.47 14.11 15.31
N SER A 162 -5.72 13.75 14.99
CA SER A 162 -6.47 12.75 15.74
C SER A 162 -6.06 11.33 15.35
N ASN A 163 -6.20 10.40 16.28
CA ASN A 163 -5.80 9.01 16.11
C ASN A 163 -7.04 8.12 15.86
N PHE A 164 -7.08 7.46 14.71
CA PHE A 164 -8.11 6.49 14.27
C PHE A 164 -7.49 5.10 14.01
N ASN A 165 -6.34 4.80 14.61
CA ASN A 165 -5.68 3.51 14.43
C ASN A 165 -6.64 2.36 14.74
N GLU A 166 -6.77 1.41 13.82
CA GLU A 166 -7.65 0.22 13.94
C GLU A 166 -9.15 0.55 14.16
N ALA A 167 -9.57 1.80 13.99
CA ALA A 167 -10.97 2.19 14.12
C ALA A 167 -11.83 1.62 12.97
N ASN A 168 -13.11 1.38 13.25
CA ASN A 168 -14.08 0.95 12.25
C ASN A 168 -14.96 2.11 11.77
N LEU A 169 -14.65 2.66 10.61
CA LEU A 169 -15.37 3.72 9.93
C LEU A 169 -16.23 3.21 8.76
N TYR A 170 -16.71 1.96 8.81
CA TYR A 170 -17.56 1.41 7.77
C TYR A 170 -18.77 2.31 7.49
N LYS A 171 -18.94 2.76 6.23
CA LYS A 171 -19.99 3.69 5.79
C LYS A 171 -20.06 5.04 6.55
N ALA A 172 -19.02 5.42 7.28
CA ALA A 172 -19.00 6.72 7.96
C ALA A 172 -19.02 7.87 6.94
N ASN A 173 -19.63 8.99 7.32
CA ASN A 173 -19.63 10.22 6.54
C ASN A 173 -18.55 11.17 7.07
N LEU A 174 -17.44 11.32 6.36
CA LEU A 174 -16.33 12.25 6.61
C LEU A 174 -16.22 13.32 5.52
N GLN A 175 -17.33 13.71 4.89
CA GLN A 175 -17.29 14.76 3.87
C GLN A 175 -16.84 16.09 4.45
N ARG A 176 -15.99 16.82 3.72
CA ARG A 176 -15.52 18.17 4.08
C ARG A 176 -14.85 18.26 5.47
N THR A 177 -14.32 17.16 6.00
CA THR A 177 -13.60 17.17 7.27
C THR A 177 -12.18 17.70 7.10
N VAL A 178 -11.60 18.19 8.19
CA VAL A 178 -10.16 18.46 8.30
C VAL A 178 -9.52 17.32 9.09
N LEU A 179 -8.63 16.57 8.45
CA LEU A 179 -7.98 15.35 8.96
C LEU A 179 -6.46 15.40 8.73
N ASP A 180 -5.90 16.61 8.67
CA ASP A 180 -4.48 16.80 8.44
C ASP A 180 -3.67 16.14 9.58
N ASN A 181 -2.65 15.36 9.20
CA ASN A 181 -1.82 14.54 10.08
C ASN A 181 -2.58 13.48 10.92
N ALA A 182 -3.85 13.18 10.60
CA ALA A 182 -4.59 12.15 11.32
C ALA A 182 -4.01 10.74 11.05
N ASN A 183 -4.08 9.87 12.05
CA ASN A 183 -3.57 8.50 11.96
C ASN A 183 -4.70 7.49 11.73
N PHE A 184 -4.80 6.95 10.52
CA PHE A 184 -5.73 5.89 10.12
C PHE A 184 -5.04 4.53 9.91
N GLU A 185 -3.86 4.30 10.49
CA GLU A 185 -3.15 3.03 10.32
C GLU A 185 -4.07 1.84 10.63
N LYS A 186 -4.15 0.88 9.70
CA LYS A 186 -4.98 -0.33 9.77
C LYS A 186 -6.49 -0.11 10.00
N ALA A 187 -7.00 1.12 9.86
CA ALA A 187 -8.41 1.40 10.00
C ALA A 187 -9.26 0.73 8.90
N ILE A 188 -10.52 0.43 9.22
CA ILE A 188 -11.51 -0.08 8.28
C ILE A 188 -12.36 1.11 7.82
N ILE A 189 -12.20 1.54 6.57
CA ILE A 189 -12.84 2.75 6.01
C ILE A 189 -13.66 2.37 4.77
N THR A 190 -14.14 1.13 4.71
CA THR A 190 -14.86 0.62 3.55
C THR A 190 -16.23 1.29 3.41
N ASN A 191 -16.60 1.62 2.16
CA ASN A 191 -17.83 2.37 1.83
C ASN A 191 -17.99 3.76 2.48
N ALA A 192 -16.93 4.34 3.06
CA ALA A 192 -17.03 5.66 3.69
C ALA A 192 -17.06 6.81 2.66
N TYR A 193 -17.53 7.98 3.09
CA TYR A 193 -17.61 9.19 2.27
C TYR A 193 -16.60 10.24 2.75
N LEU A 194 -15.51 10.47 2.04
CA LEU A 194 -14.45 11.44 2.36
C LEU A 194 -14.30 12.51 1.26
N GLY A 195 -15.36 12.78 0.49
CA GLY A 195 -15.32 13.80 -0.56
C GLY A 195 -14.98 15.18 0.02
N ASP A 196 -14.14 15.94 -0.69
CA ASP A 196 -13.71 17.29 -0.34
C ASP A 196 -12.98 17.42 1.03
N SER A 197 -12.54 16.32 1.64
CA SER A 197 -11.83 16.35 2.94
C SER A 197 -10.37 16.80 2.80
N GLN A 198 -9.82 17.47 3.82
CA GLN A 198 -8.38 17.74 3.95
C GLN A 198 -7.71 16.57 4.67
N LEU A 199 -6.72 15.94 4.04
CA LEU A 199 -6.05 14.72 4.49
C LEU A 199 -4.52 14.85 4.35
N LYS A 200 -3.99 16.07 4.44
CA LYS A 200 -2.56 16.31 4.22
C LYS A 200 -1.75 15.55 5.25
N LYS A 201 -0.73 14.80 4.81
CA LYS A 201 0.15 14.00 5.67
C LYS A 201 -0.58 12.98 6.55
N ALA A 202 -1.85 12.66 6.27
CA ALA A 202 -2.58 11.64 6.99
C ALA A 202 -1.94 10.26 6.76
N ASN A 203 -1.96 9.41 7.78
CA ASN A 203 -1.38 8.07 7.72
C ASN A 203 -2.45 7.00 7.50
N PHE A 204 -2.51 6.39 6.34
CA PHE A 204 -3.42 5.29 5.98
C PHE A 204 -2.70 3.95 5.80
N SER A 205 -1.48 3.79 6.34
CA SER A 205 -0.69 2.57 6.14
C SER A 205 -1.46 1.31 6.53
N GLY A 206 -1.59 0.36 5.61
CA GLY A 206 -2.32 -0.89 5.81
C GLY A 206 -3.84 -0.75 6.01
N ALA A 207 -4.41 0.45 5.88
CA ALA A 207 -5.84 0.66 5.99
C ALA A 207 -6.61 0.04 4.81
N ASN A 208 -7.89 -0.23 5.02
CA ASN A 208 -8.80 -0.68 3.98
C ASN A 208 -9.83 0.39 3.63
N LEU A 209 -9.60 1.11 2.52
CA LEU A 209 -10.50 2.16 2.02
C LEU A 209 -11.44 1.65 0.93
N SER A 210 -11.44 0.36 0.59
CA SER A 210 -12.16 -0.12 -0.60
C SER A 210 -13.63 0.33 -0.64
N MET A 211 -14.07 0.74 -1.83
CA MET A 211 -15.39 1.28 -2.14
C MET A 211 -15.74 2.62 -1.47
N SER A 212 -14.78 3.29 -0.83
CA SER A 212 -14.97 4.66 -0.34
C SER A 212 -14.90 5.71 -1.46
N ASN A 213 -15.39 6.91 -1.15
CA ASN A 213 -15.35 8.08 -2.02
C ASN A 213 -14.39 9.14 -1.47
N LEU A 214 -13.30 9.42 -2.17
CA LEU A 214 -12.31 10.47 -1.88
C LEU A 214 -12.25 11.52 -3.01
N GLU A 215 -13.34 11.76 -3.72
CA GLU A 215 -13.39 12.78 -4.77
C GLU A 215 -12.98 14.16 -4.25
N ARG A 216 -12.07 14.82 -4.98
CA ARG A 216 -11.50 16.14 -4.63
C ARG A 216 -10.87 16.22 -3.23
N ALA A 217 -10.60 15.09 -2.59
CA ALA A 217 -9.91 15.07 -1.30
C ALA A 217 -8.45 15.48 -1.45
N ASN A 218 -7.88 16.06 -0.40
CA ASN A 218 -6.52 16.56 -0.39
C ASN A 218 -5.58 15.64 0.40
N LEU A 219 -4.97 14.67 -0.26
CA LEU A 219 -4.03 13.68 0.28
C LEU A 219 -2.55 14.06 0.04
N GLU A 220 -2.24 15.36 -0.02
CA GLU A 220 -0.86 15.84 -0.19
C GLU A 220 0.08 15.23 0.87
N ASN A 221 1.15 14.58 0.42
CA ASN A 221 2.13 13.89 1.27
C ASN A 221 1.55 12.82 2.22
N ALA A 222 0.35 12.30 1.95
CA ALA A 222 -0.25 11.24 2.75
C ALA A 222 0.51 9.91 2.61
N ASN A 223 0.48 9.09 3.66
CA ASN A 223 1.06 7.74 3.65
C ASN A 223 -0.02 6.70 3.35
N LEU A 224 -0.02 6.14 2.14
CA LEU A 224 -0.96 5.13 1.63
C LEU A 224 -0.25 3.79 1.34
N MET A 225 0.83 3.50 2.09
CA MET A 225 1.60 2.28 1.92
C MET A 225 0.77 1.03 2.26
N SER A 226 0.80 0.01 1.40
CA SER A 226 0.08 -1.25 1.56
C SER A 226 -1.44 -1.10 1.75
N THR A 227 -2.00 0.02 1.31
CA THR A 227 -3.41 0.36 1.48
C THR A 227 -4.26 -0.27 0.39
N ASN A 228 -5.48 -0.71 0.73
CA ASN A 228 -6.47 -1.13 -0.27
C ASN A 228 -7.24 0.10 -0.79
N LEU A 229 -6.91 0.53 -2.00
CA LEU A 229 -7.36 1.75 -2.67
C LEU A 229 -8.22 1.46 -3.90
N VAL A 230 -9.12 0.49 -3.82
CA VAL A 230 -10.20 0.33 -4.81
C VAL A 230 -11.27 1.40 -4.54
N VAL A 231 -10.97 2.65 -4.90
CA VAL A 231 -11.72 3.85 -4.48
C VAL A 231 -11.98 4.84 -5.62
N ARG A 232 -12.85 5.83 -5.39
CA ARG A 232 -12.98 7.03 -6.24
C ARG A 232 -12.08 8.14 -5.72
N LEU A 233 -11.18 8.62 -6.55
CA LEU A 233 -10.18 9.68 -6.30
C LEU A 233 -10.22 10.74 -7.41
N THR A 234 -11.33 10.88 -8.14
CA THR A 234 -11.44 11.84 -9.24
C THR A 234 -11.15 13.26 -8.74
N GLY A 235 -10.21 13.94 -9.39
CA GLY A 235 -9.77 15.29 -9.03
C GLY A 235 -9.09 15.42 -7.66
N ALA A 236 -8.72 14.31 -7.01
CA ALA A 236 -8.03 14.35 -5.73
C ALA A 236 -6.58 14.86 -5.87
N ASN A 237 -6.06 15.49 -4.82
CA ASN A 237 -4.65 15.87 -4.74
C ASN A 237 -3.85 14.82 -3.98
N LEU A 238 -2.98 14.07 -4.66
CA LEU A 238 -2.07 13.07 -4.11
C LEU A 238 -0.59 13.45 -4.28
N GLN A 239 -0.29 14.74 -4.47
CA GLN A 239 1.09 15.19 -4.65
C GLN A 239 2.01 14.69 -3.52
N GLY A 240 3.11 14.04 -3.87
CA GLY A 240 4.10 13.50 -2.93
C GLY A 240 3.62 12.32 -2.08
N ALA A 241 2.41 11.79 -2.30
CA ALA A 241 1.89 10.70 -1.49
C ALA A 241 2.70 9.40 -1.65
N ASN A 242 2.84 8.65 -0.56
CA ASN A 242 3.50 7.35 -0.57
C ASN A 242 2.49 6.23 -0.80
N MET A 243 2.51 5.59 -1.95
CA MET A 243 1.59 4.50 -2.34
C MET A 243 2.33 3.18 -2.61
N TRP A 244 3.47 2.94 -1.96
CA TRP A 244 4.20 1.67 -2.07
C TRP A 244 3.30 0.47 -1.75
N TYR A 245 3.35 -0.56 -2.60
CA TYR A 245 2.54 -1.78 -2.46
C TYR A 245 1.02 -1.54 -2.39
N ALA A 246 0.54 -0.37 -2.79
CA ALA A 246 -0.89 -0.07 -2.78
C ALA A 246 -1.64 -0.98 -3.75
N LYS A 247 -2.86 -1.38 -3.36
CA LYS A 247 -3.75 -2.20 -4.18
C LYS A 247 -4.85 -1.31 -4.76
N LEU A 248 -4.79 -1.04 -6.06
CA LEU A 248 -5.79 -0.24 -6.77
C LEU A 248 -6.71 -1.11 -7.64
N LYS A 249 -6.44 -2.42 -7.72
CA LYS A 249 -7.28 -3.41 -8.38
C LYS A 249 -8.12 -4.20 -7.37
N GLY A 250 -9.43 -4.25 -7.60
CA GLY A 250 -10.36 -5.18 -6.94
C GLY A 250 -10.84 -6.30 -7.87
N GLU A 251 -11.67 -7.20 -7.35
CA GLU A 251 -12.22 -8.31 -8.15
C GLU A 251 -13.17 -7.82 -9.26
N LYS A 252 -13.96 -6.80 -8.97
CA LYS A 252 -15.01 -6.27 -9.87
C LYS A 252 -14.76 -4.84 -10.33
N TYR A 253 -14.10 -4.03 -9.51
CA TYR A 253 -13.86 -2.61 -9.75
C TYR A 253 -12.37 -2.31 -9.55
N SER A 254 -11.86 -1.36 -10.32
CA SER A 254 -10.54 -0.77 -10.11
C SER A 254 -10.70 0.68 -9.63
N ALA A 255 -9.64 1.25 -9.08
CA ALA A 255 -9.59 2.62 -8.65
C ALA A 255 -9.85 3.60 -9.80
N ASN A 256 -10.51 4.70 -9.50
CA ASN A 256 -10.68 5.82 -10.43
C ASN A 256 -9.90 7.03 -9.90
N LEU A 257 -8.79 7.36 -10.55
CA LEU A 257 -7.90 8.50 -10.28
C LEU A 257 -7.93 9.52 -11.42
N SER A 258 -9.02 9.57 -12.19
CA SER A 258 -9.14 10.52 -13.30
C SER A 258 -8.94 11.95 -12.82
N GLU A 259 -8.15 12.74 -13.54
CA GLU A 259 -7.88 14.16 -13.25
C GLU A 259 -7.21 14.40 -11.89
N ALA A 260 -6.69 13.36 -11.23
CA ALA A 260 -5.98 13.51 -9.96
C ALA A 260 -4.61 14.18 -10.16
N ASN A 261 -4.22 15.06 -9.24
CA ASN A 261 -2.85 15.53 -9.15
C ASN A 261 -2.02 14.46 -8.43
N MET A 262 -1.11 13.81 -9.12
CA MET A 262 -0.26 12.73 -8.62
C MET A 262 1.24 13.04 -8.79
N GLN A 263 1.60 14.33 -8.82
CA GLN A 263 2.99 14.75 -8.97
C GLN A 263 3.85 14.17 -7.85
N LEU A 264 5.05 13.67 -8.15
CA LEU A 264 6.00 13.13 -7.16
C LEU A 264 5.46 11.93 -6.35
N VAL A 265 4.35 11.31 -6.76
CA VAL A 265 3.79 10.14 -6.06
C VAL A 265 4.73 8.95 -6.14
N LYS A 266 4.74 8.11 -5.09
CA LYS A 266 5.52 6.87 -5.06
C LYS A 266 4.60 5.65 -5.24
N LEU A 267 4.60 5.04 -6.41
CA LEU A 267 3.78 3.86 -6.77
C LEU A 267 4.63 2.58 -6.92
N ILE A 268 5.79 2.51 -6.27
CA ILE A 268 6.69 1.35 -6.38
C ILE A 268 5.96 0.07 -5.95
N GLU A 269 6.04 -0.98 -6.79
CA GLU A 269 5.39 -2.28 -6.57
C GLU A 269 3.85 -2.21 -6.38
N ALA A 270 3.21 -1.12 -6.81
CA ALA A 270 1.76 -0.97 -6.72
C ALA A 270 1.00 -1.78 -7.77
N ASP A 271 -0.17 -2.32 -7.41
CA ASP A 271 -1.08 -3.00 -8.33
C ASP A 271 -2.17 -2.04 -8.85
N ALA A 272 -1.87 -1.38 -9.97
CA ALA A 272 -2.71 -0.39 -10.66
C ALA A 272 -3.51 -0.96 -11.86
N ARG A 273 -3.67 -2.27 -11.93
CA ARG A 273 -4.32 -2.93 -13.07
C ARG A 273 -5.77 -2.48 -13.28
N GLY A 274 -6.08 -2.09 -14.51
CA GLY A 274 -7.40 -1.63 -14.92
C GLY A 274 -7.84 -0.30 -14.28
N ALA A 275 -7.00 0.34 -13.47
CA ALA A 275 -7.33 1.62 -12.85
C ALA A 275 -7.39 2.75 -13.89
N ASP A 276 -8.24 3.73 -13.61
CA ASP A 276 -8.45 4.88 -14.49
C ASP A 276 -7.60 6.06 -14.03
N PHE A 277 -6.65 6.49 -14.84
CA PHE A 277 -5.77 7.64 -14.66
C PHE A 277 -6.00 8.69 -15.76
N LYS A 278 -7.15 8.69 -16.44
CA LYS A 278 -7.44 9.65 -17.51
C LYS A 278 -7.21 11.09 -17.02
N GLY A 279 -6.34 11.85 -17.67
CA GLY A 279 -6.03 13.24 -17.31
C GLY A 279 -5.26 13.43 -16.00
N ALA A 280 -4.79 12.36 -15.35
CA ALA A 280 -4.03 12.47 -14.11
C ALA A 280 -2.62 13.06 -14.35
N ASP A 281 -2.12 13.85 -13.41
CA ASP A 281 -0.76 14.39 -13.47
C ASP A 281 0.21 13.52 -12.66
N LEU A 282 0.91 12.61 -13.32
CA LEU A 282 1.94 11.72 -12.77
C LEU A 282 3.36 12.26 -12.98
N SER A 283 3.54 13.57 -13.19
CA SER A 283 4.89 14.09 -13.42
C SER A 283 5.82 13.87 -12.22
N TYR A 284 7.06 13.46 -12.52
CA TYR A 284 8.08 13.09 -11.54
C TYR A 284 7.67 11.97 -10.57
N ALA A 285 6.63 11.19 -10.91
CA ALA A 285 6.22 10.03 -10.13
C ALA A 285 7.25 8.89 -10.21
N SER A 286 7.34 8.07 -9.17
CA SER A 286 8.10 6.82 -9.21
C SER A 286 7.15 5.64 -9.40
N LEU A 287 7.17 5.04 -10.60
CA LEU A 287 6.32 3.91 -11.00
C LEU A 287 7.09 2.59 -11.07
N ILE A 288 8.24 2.51 -10.42
CA ILE A 288 9.17 1.38 -10.51
C ILE A 288 8.46 0.06 -10.12
N HIS A 289 8.57 -0.99 -10.94
CA HIS A 289 7.95 -2.31 -10.69
C HIS A 289 6.42 -2.32 -10.54
N SER A 290 5.75 -1.20 -10.82
CA SER A 290 4.30 -1.10 -10.71
C SER A 290 3.57 -1.82 -11.85
N ASN A 291 2.32 -2.20 -11.62
CA ASN A 291 1.50 -2.89 -12.62
C ASN A 291 0.29 -2.06 -13.07
N PHE A 292 0.39 -1.44 -14.24
CA PHE A 292 -0.66 -0.66 -14.91
C PHE A 292 -1.38 -1.45 -16.01
N GLU A 293 -1.31 -2.79 -16.03
CA GLU A 293 -1.91 -3.58 -17.11
C GLU A 293 -3.42 -3.28 -17.27
N GLY A 294 -3.85 -2.97 -18.49
CA GLY A 294 -5.23 -2.61 -18.81
C GLY A 294 -5.70 -1.26 -18.26
N GLY A 295 -4.81 -0.47 -17.64
CA GLY A 295 -5.12 0.85 -17.09
C GLY A 295 -5.48 1.87 -18.17
N ARG A 296 -6.20 2.93 -17.81
CA ARG A 296 -6.58 4.02 -18.73
C ARG A 296 -5.75 5.25 -18.41
N LEU A 297 -4.93 5.73 -19.33
CA LEU A 297 -4.01 6.86 -19.14
C LEU A 297 -4.17 7.96 -20.20
N SER A 298 -5.31 7.99 -20.90
CA SER A 298 -5.56 9.03 -21.91
C SER A 298 -5.48 10.42 -21.30
N GLY A 299 -4.62 11.29 -21.85
CA GLY A 299 -4.38 12.64 -21.33
C GLY A 299 -3.55 12.72 -20.03
N ALA A 300 -3.04 11.61 -19.51
CA ALA A 300 -2.19 11.64 -18.32
C ALA A 300 -0.82 12.27 -18.63
N ASN A 301 -0.29 13.06 -17.69
CA ASN A 301 1.04 13.64 -17.75
C ASN A 301 2.05 12.74 -17.04
N LEU A 302 3.07 12.24 -17.74
CA LEU A 302 4.11 11.35 -17.20
C LEU A 302 5.52 11.98 -17.26
N ASN A 303 5.60 13.30 -17.45
CA ASN A 303 6.89 13.99 -17.61
C ASN A 303 7.80 13.76 -16.40
N GLY A 304 9.02 13.26 -16.64
CA GLY A 304 10.01 13.00 -15.58
C GLY A 304 9.67 11.83 -14.66
N ALA A 305 8.62 11.07 -14.94
CA ALA A 305 8.28 9.89 -14.16
C ALA A 305 9.30 8.76 -14.38
N ASP A 306 9.68 8.08 -13.30
CA ASP A 306 10.51 6.88 -13.36
C ASP A 306 9.64 5.65 -13.64
N LEU A 307 9.86 5.02 -14.79
CA LEU A 307 9.07 3.90 -15.30
C LEU A 307 9.82 2.56 -15.24
N GLU A 308 10.93 2.46 -14.50
CA GLU A 308 11.74 1.24 -14.49
C GLU A 308 10.90 -0.01 -14.16
N LYS A 309 10.82 -0.95 -15.11
CA LYS A 309 10.05 -2.22 -14.99
C LYS A 309 8.56 -2.04 -14.67
N ALA A 310 7.99 -0.86 -14.93
CA ALA A 310 6.56 -0.66 -14.88
C ALA A 310 5.86 -1.43 -16.01
N ASN A 311 4.77 -2.13 -15.70
CA ASN A 311 4.01 -2.90 -16.67
C ASN A 311 2.83 -2.09 -17.22
N PHE A 312 2.91 -1.64 -18.47
CA PHE A 312 1.83 -0.93 -19.19
C PHE A 312 1.11 -1.80 -20.23
N LYS A 313 1.19 -3.13 -20.14
CA LYS A 313 0.55 -4.06 -21.09
C LYS A 313 -0.95 -3.73 -21.23
N ASN A 314 -1.43 -3.58 -22.47
CA ASN A 314 -2.84 -3.23 -22.77
C ASN A 314 -3.34 -1.93 -22.13
N ALA A 315 -2.46 -1.06 -21.65
CA ALA A 315 -2.88 0.24 -21.13
C ALA A 315 -3.32 1.18 -22.27
N PHE A 316 -4.37 1.95 -22.05
CA PHE A 316 -4.91 2.91 -23.01
C PHE A 316 -4.24 4.28 -22.85
N ILE A 317 -3.28 4.57 -23.72
CA ILE A 317 -2.39 5.73 -23.66
C ILE A 317 -2.71 6.58 -24.90
N GLY A 318 -3.38 7.73 -24.75
CA GLY A 318 -3.83 8.55 -25.89
C GLY A 318 -4.04 10.02 -25.52
N GLY A 319 -3.34 10.94 -26.21
CA GLY A 319 -3.42 12.40 -26.01
C GLY A 319 -2.35 13.04 -25.10
N HIS A 320 -1.05 12.74 -25.28
CA HIS A 320 0.03 13.25 -24.41
C HIS A 320 0.58 14.62 -24.82
N ARG A 321 0.93 15.47 -23.83
CA ARG A 321 1.67 16.75 -23.97
C ARG A 321 3.05 16.74 -23.27
N GLY A 322 3.66 15.57 -23.03
CA GLY A 322 4.90 15.45 -22.24
C GLY A 322 5.96 14.57 -22.90
N VAL A 323 7.22 14.98 -22.75
CA VAL A 323 8.43 14.25 -23.14
C VAL A 323 8.70 13.12 -22.14
N PHE A 324 9.04 11.92 -22.64
CA PHE A 324 9.37 10.75 -21.83
C PHE A 324 10.89 10.55 -21.81
N ASP A 325 11.49 10.51 -20.61
CA ASP A 325 12.86 10.05 -20.37
C ASP A 325 12.82 8.74 -19.57
N GLY A 326 13.06 7.62 -20.25
CA GLY A 326 13.01 6.25 -19.73
C GLY A 326 13.13 5.23 -20.87
N THR A 327 13.72 4.05 -20.64
CA THR A 327 14.07 3.12 -21.73
C THR A 327 12.84 2.49 -22.44
N PRO A 328 12.94 2.18 -23.75
CA PRO A 328 11.77 2.05 -24.65
C PRO A 328 10.98 0.73 -24.59
N ALA A 329 11.25 -0.16 -23.64
CA ALA A 329 10.92 -1.59 -23.78
C ALA A 329 9.42 -1.97 -23.59
N SER A 330 8.50 -1.02 -23.46
CA SER A 330 7.07 -1.28 -23.20
C SER A 330 6.09 -0.34 -23.91
N LEU A 331 6.51 0.34 -24.98
CA LEU A 331 5.59 1.19 -25.74
C LEU A 331 4.54 0.34 -26.51
N PRO A 332 3.26 0.75 -26.52
CA PRO A 332 2.23 0.10 -27.34
C PRO A 332 2.57 0.16 -28.84
N ILE A 333 2.08 -0.82 -29.61
CA ILE A 333 2.29 -0.97 -31.07
C ILE A 333 1.95 0.29 -31.89
N CYS A 334 1.16 1.22 -31.35
CA CYS A 334 0.73 2.45 -32.02
C CYS A 334 1.54 3.71 -31.65
N CYS A 335 2.67 3.56 -30.97
CA CYS A 335 3.50 4.67 -30.52
C CYS A 335 4.92 4.58 -31.09
N THR A 336 5.26 5.45 -32.05
CA THR A 336 6.66 5.65 -32.48
C THR A 336 7.25 6.89 -31.79
N LEU A 337 8.46 6.73 -31.23
CA LEU A 337 9.28 7.83 -30.72
C LEU A 337 9.82 8.63 -31.91
N SER A 338 9.53 9.93 -31.97
CA SER A 338 10.24 10.86 -32.86
C SER A 338 10.99 11.89 -32.02
N GLN A 339 12.24 12.18 -32.35
CA GLN A 339 12.99 13.25 -31.68
C GLN A 339 12.39 14.60 -32.09
N SER A 340 12.08 15.46 -31.12
CA SER A 340 11.88 16.89 -31.41
C SER A 340 12.67 17.73 -30.42
N GLU A 341 13.50 18.63 -30.93
CA GLU A 341 14.13 19.67 -30.14
C GLU A 341 13.10 20.74 -29.80
N TYR A 342 13.05 21.15 -28.53
CA TYR A 342 12.33 22.36 -28.14
C TYR A 342 13.24 23.22 -27.27
N VAL A 343 13.16 24.53 -27.49
CA VAL A 343 13.93 25.54 -26.76
C VAL A 343 12.98 26.29 -25.84
N GLN A 344 13.25 26.22 -24.52
CA GLN A 344 12.75 27.19 -23.55
C GLN A 344 13.94 27.74 -22.77
N ASP A 345 13.93 29.05 -22.55
CA ASP A 345 14.90 29.78 -21.72
C ASP A 345 16.38 29.53 -22.05
N GLY A 346 16.71 29.47 -23.35
CA GLY A 346 18.10 29.47 -23.82
C GLY A 346 18.86 28.14 -23.67
N TYR A 347 18.20 27.06 -23.24
CA TYR A 347 18.77 25.72 -23.22
C TYR A 347 18.01 24.78 -24.18
N THR A 348 18.72 24.12 -25.10
CA THR A 348 18.14 23.07 -25.95
C THR A 348 18.01 21.79 -25.14
N LYS A 349 16.77 21.29 -24.96
CA LYS A 349 16.53 19.96 -24.40
C LYS A 349 16.07 19.03 -25.52
N VAL A 350 16.78 17.93 -25.71
CA VAL A 350 16.39 16.86 -26.63
C VAL A 350 15.35 16.00 -25.92
N GLY A 351 14.13 15.99 -26.45
CA GLY A 351 13.03 15.22 -25.89
C GLY A 351 12.36 14.33 -26.93
N ASN A 352 11.98 13.12 -26.54
CA ASN A 352 11.17 12.25 -27.38
C ASN A 352 9.71 12.73 -27.39
N VAL A 353 9.14 12.94 -28.58
CA VAL A 353 7.72 13.28 -28.79
C VAL A 353 7.06 12.20 -29.65
N PHE A 354 5.87 11.76 -29.23
CA PHE A 354 5.08 10.76 -29.96
C PHE A 354 4.42 11.36 -31.19
N LYS A 355 4.52 10.67 -32.33
CA LYS A 355 3.66 10.88 -33.49
C LYS A 355 2.68 9.71 -33.62
N GLU A 356 1.42 10.02 -33.87
CA GLU A 356 0.39 9.04 -34.21
C GLU A 356 0.58 8.58 -35.65
N ASP A 357 0.55 7.27 -35.89
CA ASP A 357 0.48 6.70 -37.25
C ASP A 357 -0.82 5.89 -37.40
N TYR A 358 -1.82 6.52 -38.01
CA TYR A 358 -3.14 5.92 -38.28
C TYR A 358 -3.17 5.07 -39.56
N SER A 359 -2.02 4.80 -40.18
CA SER A 359 -1.95 4.04 -41.43
C SER A 359 -2.01 2.52 -41.25
N SER A 360 -1.81 2.00 -40.03
CA SER A 360 -1.82 0.56 -39.74
C SER A 360 -3.20 0.05 -39.24
N PRO A 361 -3.75 -1.04 -39.79
CA PRO A 361 -5.00 -1.67 -39.34
C PRO A 361 -4.99 -2.10 -37.87
N GLU A 362 -3.82 -2.30 -37.26
CA GLU A 362 -3.63 -2.69 -35.86
C GLU A 362 -3.90 -1.55 -34.86
N CYS A 363 -3.97 -0.31 -35.36
CA CYS A 363 -4.27 0.90 -34.59
C CYS A 363 -5.71 1.41 -34.80
N GLN A 364 -6.53 0.64 -35.52
CA GLN A 364 -7.98 0.84 -35.57
C GLN A 364 -8.68 0.03 -34.47
N PRO A 365 -9.78 0.53 -33.88
CA PRO A 365 -10.49 -0.18 -32.81
C PRO A 365 -10.94 -1.58 -33.28
N PRO A 366 -10.87 -2.61 -32.42
CA PRO A 366 -10.64 -3.98 -32.88
C PRO A 366 -11.89 -4.74 -33.36
N ASN A 367 -11.70 -5.60 -34.37
CA ASN A 367 -12.56 -6.74 -34.70
C ASN A 367 -11.87 -8.08 -34.35
N LYS A 368 -12.63 -9.02 -33.76
CA LYS A 368 -12.17 -10.24 -33.08
C LYS A 368 -11.90 -11.42 -34.04
N SER A 369 -10.68 -11.98 -34.13
CA SER A 369 -10.53 -13.41 -34.54
C SER A 369 -9.17 -14.15 -34.41
N ASN A 370 -7.99 -13.55 -34.19
CA ASN A 370 -6.72 -14.33 -34.22
C ASN A 370 -5.91 -14.32 -32.91
N GLN A 371 -6.34 -15.05 -31.87
CA GLN A 371 -5.76 -14.96 -30.50
C GLN A 371 -5.13 -16.24 -29.89
N THR A 372 -5.07 -17.39 -30.56
CA THR A 372 -4.91 -18.67 -29.82
C THR A 372 -3.49 -19.21 -29.65
N ASP A 373 -2.56 -19.05 -30.59
CA ASP A 373 -1.26 -19.75 -30.51
C ASP A 373 -0.13 -18.94 -29.86
N THR A 374 -0.10 -17.62 -30.03
CA THR A 374 0.88 -16.72 -29.38
C THR A 374 0.62 -16.55 -27.88
N LYS A 375 -0.65 -16.59 -27.44
CA LYS A 375 -1.02 -16.52 -26.01
C LYS A 375 -0.49 -17.70 -25.20
N LYS A 376 -0.42 -18.89 -25.79
CA LYS A 376 -0.07 -20.12 -25.09
C LYS A 376 1.42 -20.16 -24.72
N ASN A 377 2.29 -19.76 -25.64
CA ASN A 377 3.75 -19.71 -25.41
C ASN A 377 4.18 -18.62 -24.42
N THR A 378 3.52 -17.44 -24.44
CA THR A 378 3.81 -16.35 -23.49
C THR A 378 3.33 -16.69 -22.08
N GLN A 379 2.14 -17.30 -21.94
CA GLN A 379 1.65 -17.76 -20.64
C GLN A 379 2.53 -18.86 -20.04
N GLU A 380 3.04 -19.78 -20.87
CA GLU A 380 3.97 -20.82 -20.42
C GLU A 380 5.30 -20.23 -19.94
N ALA A 381 5.82 -19.22 -20.63
CA ALA A 381 7.06 -18.54 -20.25
C ALA A 381 6.95 -17.75 -18.93
N GLU A 382 5.82 -17.06 -18.72
CA GLU A 382 5.55 -16.33 -17.48
C GLU A 382 5.42 -17.31 -16.30
N LYS A 383 4.71 -18.43 -16.49
CA LYS A 383 4.59 -19.47 -15.47
C LYS A 383 5.94 -20.07 -15.11
N ASN A 384 6.76 -20.41 -16.10
CA ASN A 384 8.05 -21.05 -15.86
C ASN A 384 9.05 -20.13 -15.16
N LEU A 385 9.04 -18.82 -15.44
CA LEU A 385 9.88 -17.85 -14.74
C LEU A 385 9.50 -17.75 -13.25
N ILE A 386 8.20 -17.70 -12.94
CA ILE A 386 7.71 -17.70 -11.54
C ILE A 386 8.14 -18.97 -10.82
N VAL A 387 8.01 -20.13 -11.48
CA VAL A 387 8.44 -21.42 -10.93
C VAL A 387 9.95 -21.44 -10.70
N ALA A 388 10.75 -20.90 -11.62
CA ALA A 388 12.21 -20.80 -11.50
C ALA A 388 12.62 -19.91 -10.31
N GLU A 389 12.03 -18.72 -10.17
CA GLU A 389 12.34 -17.77 -9.10
C GLU A 389 11.93 -18.30 -7.72
N LYS A 390 10.75 -18.93 -7.64
CA LYS A 390 10.30 -19.61 -6.42
C LYS A 390 11.23 -20.75 -6.05
N TYR A 391 11.66 -21.56 -7.02
CA TYR A 391 12.59 -22.66 -6.78
C TYR A 391 13.93 -22.13 -6.24
N LEU A 392 14.51 -21.10 -6.87
CA LEU A 392 15.80 -20.54 -6.46
C LEU A 392 15.74 -19.87 -5.08
N THR A 393 14.64 -19.19 -4.76
CA THR A 393 14.44 -18.60 -3.42
C THR A 393 14.37 -19.68 -2.35
N ALA A 394 13.62 -20.77 -2.61
CA ALA A 394 13.55 -21.90 -1.70
C ALA A 394 14.89 -22.64 -1.60
N ASN A 395 15.62 -22.75 -2.71
CA ASN A 395 16.91 -23.44 -2.77
C ASN A 395 18.00 -22.69 -1.97
N ARG A 396 17.98 -21.35 -1.99
CA ARG A 396 18.84 -20.49 -1.14
C ARG A 396 18.67 -20.77 0.36
N ALA A 397 17.45 -21.09 0.79
CA ALA A 397 17.12 -21.28 2.21
C ALA A 397 17.44 -22.70 2.74
N ARG A 398 17.99 -23.61 1.91
CA ARG A 398 18.34 -24.97 2.31
C ARG A 398 19.69 -25.02 3.02
N GLU A 399 19.69 -24.77 4.33
CA GLU A 399 20.89 -24.74 5.17
C GLU A 399 21.74 -26.03 5.08
N ASN A 400 21.12 -27.19 4.91
CA ASN A 400 21.81 -28.49 4.83
C ASN A 400 22.51 -28.76 3.49
N ASP A 401 22.21 -28.00 2.43
CA ASP A 401 22.71 -28.24 1.07
C ASP A 401 23.95 -27.41 0.70
N LYS A 402 24.41 -26.53 1.62
CA LYS A 402 25.57 -25.62 1.42
C LYS A 402 25.53 -24.88 0.08
N ILE A 403 24.36 -24.35 -0.30
CA ILE A 403 24.17 -23.60 -1.54
C ILE A 403 24.97 -22.29 -1.49
N GLN A 404 25.82 -22.07 -2.49
CA GLN A 404 26.57 -20.84 -2.71
C GLN A 404 25.93 -20.03 -3.84
N ILE A 405 26.04 -18.70 -3.78
CA ILE A 405 25.39 -17.77 -4.72
C ILE A 405 26.40 -16.73 -5.19
N THR A 406 26.50 -16.53 -6.50
CA THR A 406 27.35 -15.51 -7.11
C THR A 406 26.60 -14.18 -7.28
N ASN A 407 27.32 -13.12 -7.67
CA ASN A 407 26.74 -11.80 -7.93
C ASN A 407 25.71 -11.80 -9.08
N SER A 408 25.81 -12.73 -10.04
CA SER A 408 24.84 -12.84 -11.14
C SER A 408 23.55 -13.58 -10.73
N GLY A 409 23.52 -14.13 -9.52
CA GLY A 409 22.45 -14.97 -9.02
C GLY A 409 22.58 -16.46 -9.36
N LEU A 410 23.69 -16.89 -9.98
CA LEU A 410 23.98 -18.31 -10.16
C LEU A 410 24.09 -18.99 -8.79
N GLN A 411 23.30 -20.06 -8.58
CA GLN A 411 23.42 -20.87 -7.38
C GLN A 411 24.14 -22.18 -7.70
N TYR A 412 24.97 -22.65 -6.77
CA TYR A 412 25.64 -23.93 -6.92
C TYR A 412 25.93 -24.60 -5.58
N ARG A 413 26.19 -25.91 -5.61
CA ARG A 413 26.78 -26.64 -4.49
C ARG A 413 27.90 -27.55 -4.95
N VAL A 414 28.84 -27.78 -4.06
CA VAL A 414 30.04 -28.58 -4.34
C VAL A 414 29.80 -30.01 -3.87
N PHE A 415 29.87 -30.98 -4.79
CA PHE A 415 29.87 -32.41 -4.46
C PHE A 415 31.28 -32.95 -4.25
N LYS A 416 32.25 -32.46 -5.03
CA LYS A 416 33.65 -32.83 -4.92
C LYS A 416 34.52 -31.64 -5.24
N GLU A 417 35.46 -31.33 -4.36
CA GLU A 417 36.48 -30.32 -4.61
C GLU A 417 37.55 -30.86 -5.57
N GLY A 418 38.05 -29.97 -6.44
CA GLY A 418 39.18 -30.25 -7.32
C GLY A 418 40.46 -29.64 -6.77
N ILE A 419 41.61 -30.19 -7.14
CA ILE A 419 42.93 -29.73 -6.67
C ILE A 419 43.79 -29.10 -7.77
N GLY A 420 43.29 -29.04 -9.01
CA GLY A 420 44.01 -28.43 -10.13
C GLY A 420 43.61 -26.98 -10.42
N ALA A 421 44.17 -26.42 -11.50
CA ALA A 421 43.89 -25.04 -11.93
C ALA A 421 42.41 -24.80 -12.24
N LYS A 422 42.00 -23.52 -12.24
CA LYS A 422 40.69 -23.06 -12.70
C LYS A 422 40.78 -22.61 -14.16
N PRO A 423 39.78 -22.91 -15.00
CA PRO A 423 39.76 -22.45 -16.39
C PRO A 423 39.44 -20.95 -16.44
N ILE A 424 39.94 -20.26 -17.46
CA ILE A 424 39.48 -18.92 -17.82
C ILE A 424 38.48 -18.99 -18.98
N SER A 425 37.69 -17.94 -19.18
CA SER A 425 36.62 -17.90 -20.18
C SER A 425 37.04 -18.28 -21.62
N THR A 426 38.31 -18.11 -21.99
CA THR A 426 38.84 -18.42 -23.32
C THR A 426 39.39 -19.83 -23.47
N ASP A 427 39.51 -20.60 -22.38
CA ASP A 427 40.03 -21.96 -22.42
C ASP A 427 39.03 -22.93 -23.07
N GLU A 428 39.57 -24.01 -23.60
CA GLU A 428 38.78 -25.19 -23.95
C GLU A 428 38.71 -26.12 -22.73
N VAL A 429 37.50 -26.55 -22.37
CA VAL A 429 37.28 -27.40 -21.19
C VAL A 429 36.75 -28.76 -21.60
N LYS A 430 37.17 -29.79 -20.86
CA LYS A 430 36.66 -31.15 -20.97
C LYS A 430 35.83 -31.47 -19.74
N ILE A 431 34.53 -31.71 -19.91
CA ILE A 431 33.59 -31.96 -18.80
C ILE A 431 32.76 -33.21 -19.01
N ILE A 432 32.19 -33.74 -17.92
CA ILE A 432 31.03 -34.64 -17.95
C ILE A 432 29.87 -33.88 -17.33
N ALA A 433 28.76 -33.73 -18.05
CA ALA A 433 27.60 -32.98 -17.59
C ALA A 433 26.31 -33.78 -17.72
N SER A 434 25.42 -33.64 -16.74
CA SER A 434 24.04 -34.13 -16.80
C SER A 434 23.09 -32.99 -16.46
N GLY A 435 22.14 -32.72 -17.36
CA GLY A 435 21.20 -31.60 -17.25
C GLY A 435 19.76 -32.06 -17.11
N ARG A 436 19.00 -31.40 -16.23
CA ARG A 436 17.55 -31.62 -16.05
C ARG A 436 16.78 -30.34 -15.76
N LEU A 437 15.46 -30.40 -15.95
CA LEU A 437 14.50 -29.39 -15.47
C LEU A 437 14.09 -29.65 -14.01
N ILE A 438 13.33 -28.70 -13.44
CA ILE A 438 12.79 -28.78 -12.07
C ILE A 438 11.93 -30.04 -11.88
N ASP A 439 11.15 -30.43 -12.90
CA ASP A 439 10.27 -31.60 -12.87
C ASP A 439 11.01 -32.95 -13.06
N GLY A 440 12.34 -32.92 -13.24
CA GLY A 440 13.17 -34.10 -13.46
C GLY A 440 13.37 -34.49 -14.92
N THR A 441 12.75 -33.78 -15.88
CA THR A 441 12.96 -34.02 -17.32
C THR A 441 14.42 -33.83 -17.67
N ILE A 442 15.06 -34.87 -18.20
CA ILE A 442 16.46 -34.83 -18.65
C ILE A 442 16.54 -34.02 -19.96
N ILE A 443 17.36 -32.97 -19.97
CA ILE A 443 17.52 -32.07 -21.12
C ILE A 443 18.82 -32.30 -21.87
N ASP A 444 19.80 -32.93 -21.21
CA ASP A 444 21.04 -33.37 -21.83
C ASP A 444 21.34 -34.81 -21.39
N MET A 445 21.06 -35.78 -22.30
CA MET A 445 21.91 -36.95 -22.53
C MET A 445 21.42 -37.85 -23.67
N LYS A 446 22.36 -38.20 -24.56
CA LYS A 446 22.51 -39.58 -25.06
C LYS A 446 23.92 -40.02 -24.61
N ASP A 447 24.00 -41.01 -23.72
CA ASP A 447 25.20 -41.63 -23.10
C ASP A 447 25.85 -40.94 -21.89
N GLY A 448 25.52 -41.49 -20.72
CA GLY A 448 25.87 -41.13 -19.33
C GLY A 448 27.31 -40.79 -18.94
N ASN A 449 28.31 -41.02 -19.80
CA ASN A 449 29.73 -41.02 -19.40
C ASN A 449 30.69 -40.50 -20.47
N LYS A 450 30.22 -39.87 -21.55
CA LYS A 450 31.11 -39.35 -22.61
C LYS A 450 31.56 -37.91 -22.26
N PRO A 451 32.88 -37.65 -22.19
CA PRO A 451 33.37 -36.30 -21.99
C PRO A 451 33.02 -35.38 -23.18
N LEU A 452 32.54 -34.18 -22.87
CA LEU A 452 32.29 -33.09 -23.81
C LEU A 452 33.49 -32.15 -23.81
N VAL A 453 33.97 -31.76 -25.00
CA VAL A 453 35.07 -30.80 -25.18
C VAL A 453 34.56 -29.60 -25.98
N PHE A 454 34.71 -28.40 -25.44
CA PHE A 454 34.26 -27.17 -26.11
C PHE A 454 34.98 -25.92 -25.56
N PRO A 455 35.06 -24.83 -26.36
CA PRO A 455 35.52 -23.53 -25.88
C PRO A 455 34.50 -22.89 -24.92
N LEU A 456 34.95 -22.49 -23.74
CA LEU A 456 34.04 -22.07 -22.66
C LEU A 456 33.20 -20.83 -23.03
N ASN A 457 33.79 -19.84 -23.70
CA ASN A 457 33.13 -18.58 -24.09
C ASN A 457 31.96 -18.71 -25.09
N ARG A 458 31.66 -19.91 -25.60
CA ARG A 458 30.54 -20.14 -26.52
C ARG A 458 29.30 -20.74 -25.85
N MET A 459 29.34 -20.93 -24.53
CA MET A 459 28.28 -21.59 -23.78
C MET A 459 27.29 -20.60 -23.16
N ILE A 460 26.23 -21.10 -22.53
CA ILE A 460 25.29 -20.28 -21.77
C ILE A 460 26.02 -19.53 -20.65
N LYS A 461 25.54 -18.34 -20.30
CA LYS A 461 26.19 -17.44 -19.33
C LYS A 461 26.49 -18.15 -17.99
N GLY A 462 25.56 -18.99 -17.53
CA GLY A 462 25.72 -19.76 -16.30
C GLY A 462 26.86 -20.78 -16.35
N TRP A 463 27.16 -21.36 -17.51
CA TRP A 463 28.31 -22.26 -17.68
C TRP A 463 29.62 -21.49 -17.79
N ILE A 464 29.63 -20.40 -18.56
CA ILE A 464 30.79 -19.50 -18.67
C ILE A 464 31.23 -19.08 -17.28
N GLU A 465 30.29 -18.63 -16.46
CA GLU A 465 30.58 -18.22 -15.09
C GLU A 465 30.91 -19.41 -14.17
N GLY A 466 30.02 -20.41 -14.11
CA GLY A 466 30.10 -21.49 -13.13
C GLY A 466 31.35 -22.37 -13.28
N ILE A 467 31.76 -22.68 -14.51
CA ILE A 467 32.92 -23.55 -14.75
C ILE A 467 34.23 -22.85 -14.35
N GLN A 468 34.33 -21.52 -14.47
CA GLN A 468 35.49 -20.75 -13.98
C GLN A 468 35.61 -20.76 -12.44
N LEU A 469 34.57 -21.19 -11.72
CA LEU A 469 34.64 -21.37 -10.26
C LEU A 469 35.27 -22.72 -9.87
N MET A 470 35.28 -23.68 -10.80
CA MET A 470 35.68 -25.07 -10.56
C MET A 470 37.19 -25.27 -10.73
N ASN A 471 37.81 -25.94 -9.77
CA ASN A 471 39.16 -26.49 -9.95
C ASN A 471 39.09 -27.76 -10.82
N LYS A 472 40.13 -28.04 -11.62
CA LYS A 472 40.22 -29.33 -12.34
C LYS A 472 40.04 -30.50 -11.36
N GLY A 473 39.17 -31.45 -11.73
CA GLY A 473 38.75 -32.59 -10.93
C GLY A 473 37.53 -32.36 -10.03
N ALA A 474 37.00 -31.13 -9.98
CA ALA A 474 35.83 -30.79 -9.18
C ALA A 474 34.51 -31.27 -9.81
N LYS A 475 33.51 -31.51 -8.97
CA LYS A 475 32.14 -31.87 -9.37
C LYS A 475 31.12 -31.01 -8.64
N TYR A 476 30.41 -30.17 -9.38
CA TYR A 476 29.46 -29.19 -8.84
C TYR A 476 28.06 -29.45 -9.39
N GLU A 477 27.04 -29.06 -8.63
CA GLU A 477 25.68 -28.93 -9.15
C GLU A 477 25.33 -27.44 -9.24
N PHE A 478 24.87 -27.01 -10.41
CA PHE A 478 24.47 -25.64 -10.73
C PHE A 478 22.96 -25.55 -10.91
N PHE A 479 22.36 -24.49 -10.36
CA PHE A 479 20.97 -24.10 -10.56
C PHE A 479 20.96 -22.76 -11.29
N ILE A 480 20.67 -22.82 -12.59
CA ILE A 480 20.88 -21.73 -13.53
C ILE A 480 19.54 -21.03 -13.79
N HIS A 481 19.45 -19.77 -13.35
CA HIS A 481 18.32 -18.91 -13.64
C HIS A 481 18.12 -18.75 -15.16
N PRO A 482 16.89 -18.68 -15.69
CA PRO A 482 16.63 -18.49 -17.12
C PRO A 482 17.45 -17.40 -17.83
N ASN A 483 17.74 -16.29 -17.15
CA ASN A 483 18.57 -15.18 -17.67
C ASN A 483 20.05 -15.56 -17.88
N LEU A 484 20.52 -16.60 -17.19
CA LEU A 484 21.85 -17.19 -17.34
C LEU A 484 21.83 -18.43 -18.25
N GLY A 485 20.64 -18.92 -18.61
CA GLY A 485 20.38 -20.05 -19.50
C GLY A 485 19.87 -19.63 -20.88
N PHE A 486 18.72 -20.16 -21.30
CA PHE A 486 18.16 -19.94 -22.65
C PHE A 486 17.09 -18.84 -22.74
N GLY A 487 16.71 -18.22 -21.61
CA GLY A 487 15.77 -17.10 -21.55
C GLY A 487 14.37 -17.42 -22.07
N ASN A 488 13.68 -16.38 -22.55
CA ASN A 488 12.24 -16.40 -22.87
C ASN A 488 11.89 -17.05 -24.21
N ARG A 489 12.78 -17.87 -24.79
CA ARG A 489 12.54 -18.56 -26.06
C ARG A 489 12.52 -20.06 -25.81
N LYS A 490 11.49 -20.73 -26.33
CA LYS A 490 11.45 -22.19 -26.35
C LYS A 490 12.61 -22.71 -27.21
N ARG A 491 13.35 -23.71 -26.72
CA ARG A 491 14.47 -24.33 -27.44
C ARG A 491 14.35 -25.85 -27.36
N LEU A 492 14.08 -26.52 -28.48
CA LEU A 492 13.85 -27.98 -28.53
C LEU A 492 12.81 -28.42 -27.47
N ASN A 493 13.23 -29.28 -26.54
CA ASN A 493 12.47 -29.82 -25.40
C ASN A 493 12.57 -28.94 -24.14
N ILE A 494 13.17 -27.75 -24.22
CA ILE A 494 13.29 -26.81 -23.12
C ILE A 494 12.24 -25.70 -23.30
N PRO A 495 11.21 -25.63 -22.43
CA PRO A 495 10.23 -24.56 -22.44
C PRO A 495 10.87 -23.18 -22.22
N PRO A 496 10.18 -22.09 -22.62
CA PRO A 496 10.68 -20.73 -22.38
C PRO A 496 10.77 -20.47 -20.87
N ASN A 497 11.79 -19.72 -20.46
CA ASN A 497 12.10 -19.38 -19.08
C ASN A 497 12.24 -20.58 -18.11
N SER A 498 12.69 -21.73 -18.59
CA SER A 498 12.99 -22.85 -17.71
C SER A 498 14.28 -22.65 -16.90
N LEU A 499 14.21 -22.92 -15.59
CA LEU A 499 15.39 -23.14 -14.75
C LEU A 499 16.11 -24.41 -15.20
N LEU A 500 17.44 -24.35 -15.31
CA LEU A 500 18.26 -25.50 -15.67
C LEU A 500 19.06 -25.99 -14.46
N ILE A 501 19.06 -27.29 -14.21
CA ILE A 501 19.85 -27.91 -13.14
C ILE A 501 20.89 -28.81 -13.79
N TYR A 502 22.17 -28.53 -13.54
CA TYR A 502 23.28 -29.26 -14.14
C TYR A 502 24.22 -29.80 -13.08
N ILE A 503 24.55 -31.09 -13.15
CA ILE A 503 25.69 -31.66 -12.44
C ILE A 503 26.85 -31.75 -13.42
N ILE A 504 27.95 -31.06 -13.12
CA ILE A 504 29.12 -30.95 -14.00
C ILE A 504 30.36 -31.42 -13.25
N GLU A 505 31.14 -32.29 -13.89
CA GLU A 505 32.46 -32.72 -13.47
C GLU A 505 33.51 -32.21 -14.45
N LEU A 506 34.44 -31.38 -13.96
CA LEU A 506 35.52 -30.80 -14.77
C LEU A 506 36.70 -31.77 -14.85
N ILE A 507 36.89 -32.39 -16.00
CA ILE A 507 37.91 -33.43 -16.23
C ILE A 507 39.26 -32.82 -16.59
N ASP A 508 39.27 -31.88 -17.54
CA ASP A 508 40.51 -31.26 -18.01
C ASP A 508 40.31 -29.83 -18.53
N ILE A 509 41.41 -29.09 -18.62
CA ILE A 509 41.49 -27.72 -19.12
C ILE A 509 42.62 -27.64 -20.14
N ASN A 510 42.29 -27.29 -21.37
CA ASN A 510 43.23 -27.03 -22.46
C ASN A 510 43.34 -25.51 -22.64
N PRO A 511 44.42 -24.88 -22.13
CA PRO A 511 44.60 -23.44 -22.30
C PRO A 511 44.79 -23.11 -23.77
N ASN A 512 44.01 -22.17 -24.28
CA ASN A 512 44.13 -21.72 -25.67
C ASN A 512 45.45 -20.95 -25.82
N LYS A 513 46.42 -21.51 -26.58
CA LYS A 513 47.62 -20.78 -26.97
C LYS A 513 47.24 -19.72 -27.99
N THR A 514 47.22 -18.46 -27.56
CA THR A 514 47.08 -17.31 -28.47
C THR A 514 48.22 -17.36 -29.50
N GLU A 515 47.88 -17.49 -30.79
CA GLU A 515 48.83 -17.26 -31.88
C GLU A 515 49.35 -15.82 -31.77
N VAL A 516 50.64 -15.68 -31.47
CA VAL A 516 51.37 -14.43 -31.63
C VAL A 516 51.55 -14.25 -33.14
N SER A 517 50.80 -13.31 -33.72
CA SER A 517 51.11 -12.80 -35.06
C SER A 517 52.45 -12.06 -34.98
N GLU A 518 53.53 -12.76 -35.33
CA GLU A 518 54.83 -12.14 -35.59
C GLU A 518 54.66 -11.11 -36.71
N SER A 519 54.94 -9.85 -36.37
CA SER A 519 55.31 -8.82 -37.32
C SER A 519 56.49 -9.31 -38.16
N LYS A 520 56.34 -9.32 -39.48
CA LYS A 520 57.46 -9.47 -40.43
C LYS A 520 57.55 -8.23 -41.31
N PRO A 521 58.79 -7.91 -41.76
CA PRO A 521 59.44 -6.61 -41.61
C PRO A 521 58.98 -5.53 -42.58
#